data_AF-A0A7W1IDN7-F1
#
_entry.id   AF-A0A7W1IDN7-F1
#
_cell.length_a   1.000
_cell.length_b   1.000
_cell.length_c   1.000
_cell.angle_alpha   90.00
_cell.angle_beta   90.00
_cell.angle_gamma   90.00
#
_symmetry.space_group_name_H-M   'P 1'
#
loop_
_entity.id
_entity.type
_entity.pdbx_description
1 polymer ?
#
loop_
_entity_poly.entity_id
_entity_poly.type
_entity_poly.pdbx_seq_one_letter_code
_entity_poly.pdbx_strand_id
1 'polypeptide(L)'
;MSAHLDPRGPPGRQWLGAAGRALQAHHLLPALEHDLVLLGADLNLAGGRAERAWRVLDAAGFRFGVPATLPAWRHTFHAIPPLVLDYVLLRDRHGVVRDARIHRLDEEPRDHGRTVFGSDHHPLLACLEFR
;
A
#
# COMPACT_ATOMS: atom_id res chain seq x y z
N MET A 1 -13.74 -9.75 0.78
CA MET A 1 -13.48 -10.39 -0.52
C MET A 1 -12.21 -9.74 -1.09
N SER A 2 -11.11 -10.49 -1.21
CA SER A 2 -9.85 -9.99 -1.75
C SER A 2 -9.95 -9.90 -3.27
N ALA A 3 -9.42 -8.85 -3.93
CA ALA A 3 -9.25 -8.81 -5.39
C ALA A 3 -8.06 -9.65 -5.85
N HIS A 4 -7.66 -10.66 -5.06
CA HIS A 4 -6.94 -11.84 -5.52
C HIS A 4 -7.84 -13.09 -5.54
N LEU A 5 -9.06 -13.01 -4.97
CA LEU A 5 -9.96 -14.12 -4.68
C LEU A 5 -11.45 -13.83 -4.99
N ASP A 6 -11.81 -12.93 -5.91
CA ASP A 6 -13.20 -12.83 -6.36
C ASP A 6 -13.47 -13.86 -7.47
N PRO A 7 -14.19 -14.96 -7.19
CA PRO A 7 -14.44 -16.02 -8.19
C PRO A 7 -15.38 -15.55 -9.31
N ARG A 8 -15.98 -14.35 -9.22
CA ARG A 8 -16.91 -13.79 -10.21
C ARG A 8 -16.26 -12.74 -11.12
N GLY A 9 -14.96 -12.46 -10.95
CA GLY A 9 -14.21 -11.58 -11.83
C GLY A 9 -13.90 -12.21 -13.21
N PRO A 10 -13.81 -11.41 -14.29
CA PRO A 10 -13.39 -11.91 -15.60
C PRO A 10 -11.97 -12.50 -15.52
N PRO A 11 -11.68 -13.65 -16.15
CA PRO A 11 -10.40 -14.34 -16.01
C PRO A 11 -9.24 -13.57 -16.64
N GLY A 12 -8.05 -13.66 -16.02
CA GLY A 12 -6.78 -13.24 -16.60
C GLY A 12 -6.50 -11.73 -16.53
N ARG A 13 -5.79 -11.21 -17.54
CA ARG A 13 -5.19 -9.85 -17.58
C ARG A 13 -6.21 -8.72 -17.47
N GLN A 14 -7.48 -9.00 -17.75
CA GLN A 14 -8.59 -8.07 -17.59
C GLN A 14 -8.91 -7.80 -16.11
N TRP A 15 -8.57 -8.75 -15.23
CA TRP A 15 -8.63 -8.58 -13.78
C TRP A 15 -7.46 -7.76 -13.23
N LEU A 16 -6.31 -7.81 -13.90
CA LEU A 16 -5.12 -6.99 -13.60
C LEU A 16 -5.29 -5.51 -14.01
N GLY A 17 -6.37 -5.16 -14.71
CA GLY A 17 -6.66 -3.80 -15.12
C GLY A 17 -7.02 -2.92 -13.92
N ALA A 18 -6.34 -1.77 -13.77
CA ALA A 18 -6.53 -0.76 -12.74
C ALA A 18 -8.00 -0.42 -12.36
N ALA A 19 -8.96 -0.71 -13.25
CA ALA A 19 -10.39 -0.57 -13.02
C ALA A 19 -10.96 -1.52 -11.95
N GLY A 20 -10.53 -2.78 -11.89
CA GLY A 20 -11.05 -3.76 -10.92
C GLY A 20 -10.68 -3.41 -9.48
N ARG A 21 -9.41 -3.01 -9.25
CA ARG A 21 -8.92 -2.54 -7.95
C ARG A 21 -9.63 -1.26 -7.49
N ALA A 22 -9.87 -0.32 -8.42
CA ALA A 22 -10.60 0.90 -8.11
C ALA A 22 -12.07 0.63 -7.72
N LEU A 23 -12.74 -0.29 -8.41
CA LEU A 23 -14.10 -0.71 -8.07
C LEU A 23 -14.15 -1.38 -6.70
N GLN A 24 -13.21 -2.29 -6.41
CA GLN A 24 -13.13 -2.93 -5.11
C GLN A 24 -12.89 -1.91 -3.99
N ALA A 25 -11.96 -0.97 -4.16
CA ALA A 25 -11.75 0.11 -3.21
C ALA A 25 -13.03 0.95 -3.02
N HIS A 26 -13.71 1.34 -4.11
CA HIS A 26 -14.98 2.06 -4.03
C HIS A 26 -16.07 1.30 -3.24
N HIS A 27 -16.11 -0.03 -3.34
CA HIS A 27 -17.09 -0.84 -2.60
C HIS A 27 -16.72 -1.05 -1.13
N LEU A 28 -15.44 -1.19 -0.81
CA LEU A 28 -14.99 -1.50 0.55
C LEU A 28 -14.85 -0.26 1.43
N LEU A 29 -14.45 0.88 0.87
CA LEU A 29 -14.20 2.10 1.63
C LEU A 29 -15.42 2.64 2.40
N PRO A 30 -16.66 2.61 1.85
CA PRO A 30 -17.84 3.03 2.59
C PRO A 30 -18.14 2.17 3.82
N ALA A 31 -17.69 0.91 3.85
CA ALA A 31 -17.85 0.01 4.99
C ALA A 31 -16.83 0.26 6.11
N LEU A 32 -15.85 1.16 5.91
CA LEU A 32 -14.88 1.51 6.95
C LEU A 32 -15.44 2.58 7.88
N GLU A 33 -15.99 2.15 9.00
CA GLU A 33 -16.62 3.02 10.02
C GLU A 33 -15.59 3.75 10.91
N HIS A 34 -14.34 3.31 10.93
CA HIS A 34 -13.32 3.86 11.84
C HIS A 34 -12.70 5.16 11.34
N ASP A 35 -12.58 6.14 12.24
CA ASP A 35 -11.99 7.44 11.92
C ASP A 35 -10.46 7.43 11.86
N LEU A 36 -9.82 6.46 12.53
CA LEU A 36 -8.40 6.16 12.44
C LEU A 36 -8.22 4.77 11.82
N VAL A 37 -7.53 4.70 10.68
CA VAL A 37 -7.26 3.44 9.96
C VAL A 37 -5.82 3.42 9.47
N LEU A 38 -5.10 2.34 9.80
CA LEU A 38 -3.84 1.97 9.18
C LEU A 38 -4.08 0.81 8.22
N LEU A 39 -3.69 0.97 6.97
CA LEU A 39 -3.83 -0.03 5.91
C LEU A 39 -2.44 -0.41 5.38
N GLY A 40 -1.94 -1.58 5.77
CA GLY A 40 -0.80 -2.22 5.12
C GLY A 40 -1.30 -3.15 4.02
N ALA A 41 -0.93 -2.91 2.76
CA ALA A 41 -1.42 -3.69 1.63
C ALA A 41 -0.44 -3.71 0.45
N ASP A 42 -0.34 -4.87 -0.21
CA ASP A 42 0.10 -4.96 -1.59
C ASP A 42 -1.06 -4.49 -2.49
N LEU A 43 -0.91 -3.31 -3.08
CA LEU A 43 -1.93 -2.72 -3.95
C LEU A 43 -1.73 -3.08 -5.43
N ASN A 44 -0.61 -3.73 -5.78
CA ASN A 44 -0.28 -4.09 -7.17
C ASN A 44 -0.44 -2.91 -8.16
N LEU A 45 -0.02 -1.71 -7.76
CA LEU A 45 -0.12 -0.50 -8.57
C LEU A 45 1.15 -0.29 -9.40
N ALA A 46 1.29 -1.00 -10.51
CA ALA A 46 2.44 -0.85 -11.41
C ALA A 46 2.62 0.60 -11.92
N GLY A 47 1.53 1.34 -12.12
CA GLY A 47 1.54 2.77 -12.46
C GLY A 47 1.62 3.70 -11.23
N GLY A 48 1.76 3.13 -10.03
CA GLY A 48 1.84 3.81 -8.76
C GLY A 48 0.65 4.75 -8.52
N ARG A 49 0.96 5.97 -8.08
CA ARG A 49 -0.04 6.98 -7.70
C ARG A 49 -0.86 7.51 -8.88
N ALA A 50 -0.45 7.25 -10.12
CA ALA A 50 -1.22 7.65 -11.30
C ALA A 50 -2.47 6.79 -11.51
N GLU A 51 -2.53 5.58 -10.94
CA GLU A 51 -3.64 4.64 -11.10
C GLU A 51 -4.94 5.13 -10.44
N ARG A 52 -6.07 4.72 -11.00
CA ARG A 52 -7.40 5.10 -10.47
C ARG A 52 -7.61 4.60 -9.03
N ALA A 53 -7.13 3.40 -8.71
CA ALA A 53 -7.26 2.85 -7.36
C ALA A 53 -6.58 3.74 -6.30
N TRP A 54 -5.41 4.32 -6.63
CA TRP A 54 -4.76 5.30 -5.76
C TRP A 54 -5.66 6.52 -5.51
N ARG A 55 -6.23 7.10 -6.57
CA ARG A 55 -7.10 8.28 -6.46
C ARG A 55 -8.32 8.02 -5.58
N VAL A 56 -8.86 6.81 -5.63
CA VAL A 56 -10.01 6.40 -4.80
C VAL A 56 -9.63 6.33 -3.32
N LEU A 57 -8.47 5.76 -3.00
CA LEU A 57 -7.94 5.71 -1.64
C LEU A 57 -7.62 7.13 -1.11
N ASP A 58 -6.96 7.95 -1.92
CA ASP A 58 -6.62 9.33 -1.56
C ASP A 58 -7.87 10.19 -1.33
N ALA A 59 -8.89 10.07 -2.18
CA ALA A 59 -10.18 10.74 -2.01
C ALA A 59 -10.92 10.28 -0.73
N ALA A 60 -10.69 9.06 -0.26
CA ALA A 60 -11.23 8.56 1.00
C ALA A 60 -10.40 8.98 2.24
N GLY A 61 -9.37 9.80 2.04
CA GLY A 61 -8.54 10.35 3.11
C GLY A 61 -7.34 9.48 3.49
N PHE A 62 -7.03 8.43 2.72
CA PHE A 62 -5.82 7.66 2.94
C PHE A 62 -4.61 8.40 2.35
N ARG A 63 -3.64 8.69 3.20
CA ARG A 63 -2.33 9.27 2.84
C ARG A 63 -1.24 8.24 3.11
N PHE A 64 -0.07 8.40 2.49
CA PHE A 64 1.12 7.64 2.91
C PHE A 64 1.50 8.03 4.34
N GLY A 65 2.00 7.09 5.15
CA GLY A 65 2.72 7.47 6.37
C GLY A 65 3.84 8.47 6.02
N VAL A 66 3.89 9.59 6.72
CA VAL A 66 4.63 10.82 6.39
C VAL A 66 5.99 10.84 7.12
N PRO A 67 7.11 11.12 6.42
CA PRO A 67 7.54 12.52 6.31
C PRO A 67 7.26 13.13 4.94
N ALA A 68 7.16 14.46 4.91
CA ALA A 68 6.85 15.27 3.71
C ALA A 68 7.94 15.24 2.62
N THR A 69 9.10 14.67 2.93
CA THR A 69 10.19 14.49 1.99
C THR A 69 10.14 13.07 1.42
N LEU A 70 9.91 12.99 0.11
CA LEU A 70 10.24 11.80 -0.67
C LEU A 70 11.67 11.39 -0.28
N PRO A 71 11.88 10.25 0.38
CA PRO A 71 13.24 9.77 0.51
C PRO A 71 13.70 9.42 -0.91
N ALA A 72 15.02 9.25 -1.10
CA ALA A 72 15.59 8.59 -2.27
C ALA A 72 15.23 7.08 -2.26
N TRP A 73 13.93 6.80 -2.15
CA TRP A 73 13.34 5.53 -1.78
C TRP A 73 13.39 4.58 -2.97
N ARG A 74 14.15 3.50 -2.76
CA ARG A 74 14.11 2.30 -3.59
C ARG A 74 13.14 1.34 -2.91
N HIS A 75 11.86 1.59 -3.14
CA HIS A 75 10.74 0.78 -2.67
C HIS A 75 10.87 -0.70 -3.07
N THR A 76 10.01 -1.55 -2.50
CA THR A 76 9.88 -2.95 -2.88
C THR A 76 9.92 -3.11 -4.38
N PHE A 77 10.71 -4.05 -4.89
CA PHE A 77 10.93 -4.20 -6.32
C PHE A 77 10.53 -5.61 -6.74
N HIS A 78 9.31 -5.75 -7.26
CA HIS A 78 8.96 -6.92 -8.05
C HIS A 78 9.22 -6.71 -9.52
N ALA A 79 9.86 -7.73 -10.12
CA ALA A 79 10.21 -7.83 -11.52
C ALA A 79 11.28 -6.83 -12.00
N ILE A 80 11.82 -7.13 -13.19
CA ILE A 80 12.61 -6.19 -13.98
C ILE A 80 11.62 -5.61 -15.01
N PRO A 81 11.33 -4.30 -15.02
CA PRO A 81 11.90 -3.25 -14.18
C PRO A 81 11.32 -3.21 -12.75
N PRO A 82 12.05 -2.59 -11.80
CA PRO A 82 11.66 -2.59 -10.39
C PRO A 82 10.33 -1.85 -10.11
N LEU A 83 9.33 -2.52 -9.51
CA LEU A 83 7.98 -1.96 -9.26
C LEU A 83 7.62 -1.83 -7.77
N VAL A 84 7.09 -0.65 -7.40
CA VAL A 84 6.53 -0.36 -6.07
C VAL A 84 5.11 -0.90 -5.94
N LEU A 85 4.91 -1.93 -5.14
CA LEU A 85 3.60 -2.58 -5.00
C LEU A 85 3.03 -2.54 -3.57
N ASP A 86 3.89 -2.44 -2.56
CA ASP A 86 3.52 -2.47 -1.15
C ASP A 86 3.39 -1.06 -0.55
N TYR A 87 2.30 -0.85 0.18
CA TYR A 87 1.93 0.44 0.73
C TYR A 87 1.50 0.31 2.19
N VAL A 88 1.88 1.29 3.00
CA VAL A 88 1.24 1.54 4.30
C VAL A 88 0.58 2.92 4.25
N LEU A 89 -0.75 2.92 4.38
CA LEU A 89 -1.59 4.10 4.27
C LEU A 89 -2.28 4.41 5.60
N LEU A 90 -2.38 5.69 5.92
CA LEU A 90 -3.03 6.19 7.12
C LEU A 90 -4.23 7.06 6.73
N ARG A 91 -5.38 6.80 7.35
CA ARG A 91 -6.50 7.72 7.42
C ARG A 91 -6.69 8.13 8.86
N ASP A 92 -6.53 9.42 9.14
CA ASP A 92 -6.73 10.00 10.48
C ASP A 92 -7.62 11.24 10.35
N ARG A 93 -8.90 11.09 10.70
CA ARG A 93 -9.90 12.17 10.57
C ARG A 93 -9.86 13.17 11.72
N HIS A 94 -9.30 12.80 12.86
CA HIS A 94 -9.29 13.63 14.07
C HIS A 94 -7.89 14.20 14.38
N GLY A 95 -6.88 13.84 13.60
CA GLY A 95 -5.51 14.30 13.79
C GLY A 95 -4.90 13.78 15.09
N VAL A 96 -5.26 12.57 15.51
CA VAL A 96 -4.73 11.93 16.73
C VAL A 96 -3.29 11.45 16.55
N VAL A 97 -2.88 11.19 15.32
CA VAL A 97 -1.50 10.83 14.97
C VAL A 97 -0.70 12.12 14.80
N ARG A 98 0.33 12.27 15.65
CA ARG A 98 1.30 13.36 15.60
C ARG A 98 2.32 13.17 14.48
N ASP A 99 2.85 11.96 14.36
CA ASP A 99 3.87 11.60 13.37
C ASP A 99 3.71 10.15 12.92
N ALA A 100 4.10 9.83 11.68
CA ALA A 100 3.87 8.52 11.08
C ALA A 100 5.00 8.10 10.13
N ARG A 101 6.05 7.46 10.63
CA ARG A 101 7.21 7.08 9.81
C ARG A 101 7.06 5.67 9.26
N ILE A 102 7.50 5.44 8.03
CA ILE A 102 7.56 4.11 7.43
C ILE A 102 9.03 3.77 7.15
N HIS A 103 9.42 2.55 7.52
CA HIS A 103 10.77 2.03 7.39
C HIS A 103 10.74 0.74 6.58
N ARG A 104 11.81 0.50 5.82
CA ARG A 104 12.06 -0.83 5.26
C ARG A 104 12.93 -1.59 6.26
N LEU A 105 12.48 -2.78 6.68
CA LEU A 105 13.20 -3.55 7.70
C LEU A 105 14.48 -4.20 7.18
N ASP A 106 14.61 -4.39 5.88
CA ASP A 106 15.81 -4.90 5.21
C ASP A 106 16.52 -3.79 4.42
N GLU A 107 16.62 -2.59 4.99
CA GLU A 107 17.45 -1.53 4.40
C GLU A 107 18.94 -1.87 4.46
N GLU A 108 19.36 -2.65 5.46
CA GLU A 108 20.72 -3.12 5.59
C GLU A 108 21.01 -4.26 4.60
N PRO A 109 22.11 -4.19 3.81
CA PRO A 109 22.42 -5.20 2.81
C PRO A 109 22.52 -6.65 3.32
N ARG A 110 22.79 -6.85 4.62
CA ARG A 110 22.85 -8.16 5.26
C ARG A 110 21.49 -8.80 5.51
N ASP A 111 20.44 -7.98 5.53
CA ASP A 111 19.06 -8.43 5.70
C ASP A 111 18.41 -8.77 4.36
N HIS A 112 19.12 -8.50 3.25
CA HIS A 112 18.72 -8.93 1.93
C HIS A 112 18.91 -10.44 1.78
N GLY A 113 17.84 -11.17 1.49
CA GLY A 113 17.94 -12.55 1.06
C GLY A 113 16.72 -13.39 1.42
N ARG A 114 16.54 -14.48 0.67
CA ARG A 114 15.46 -15.47 0.88
C ARG A 114 15.55 -16.18 2.24
N THR A 115 16.60 -15.96 3.00
CA THR A 115 16.83 -16.60 4.32
C THR A 115 16.48 -15.71 5.49
N VAL A 116 16.37 -14.39 5.30
CA VAL A 116 16.07 -13.44 6.40
C VAL A 116 14.57 -13.24 6.53
N PHE A 117 13.90 -12.88 5.43
CA PHE A 117 12.44 -12.71 5.40
C PHE A 117 11.72 -13.74 4.53
N GLY A 118 12.42 -14.47 3.65
CA GLY A 118 11.81 -15.54 2.84
C GLY A 118 10.79 -15.09 1.81
N SER A 119 10.65 -13.78 1.62
CA SER A 119 9.68 -13.13 0.75
C SER A 119 10.39 -12.51 -0.44
N ASP A 120 9.67 -12.45 -1.55
CA ASP A 120 10.09 -11.75 -2.74
C ASP A 120 9.71 -10.25 -2.64
N HIS A 121 8.76 -9.89 -1.77
CA HIS A 121 8.47 -8.53 -1.31
C HIS A 121 9.34 -8.15 -0.10
N HIS A 122 9.75 -6.88 -0.01
CA HIS A 122 10.46 -6.33 1.15
C HIS A 122 9.51 -5.91 2.27
N PRO A 123 9.82 -6.22 3.54
CA PRO A 123 8.99 -5.87 4.68
C PRO A 123 8.98 -4.37 4.99
N LEU A 124 7.78 -3.84 5.28
CA LEU A 124 7.57 -2.47 5.73
C LEU A 124 7.16 -2.43 7.20
N LEU A 125 7.77 -1.53 7.97
CA LEU A 125 7.40 -1.21 9.35
C LEU A 125 6.83 0.21 9.40
N ALA A 126 5.66 0.38 10.01
CA ALA A 126 5.11 1.70 10.32
C ALA A 126 5.24 2.02 11.80
N CYS A 127 5.78 3.20 12.10
CA CYS A 127 5.95 3.76 13.43
C CYS A 127 5.01 4.96 13.57
N LEU A 128 4.02 4.87 14.45
CA LEU A 128 3.06 5.94 14.70
C LEU A 128 3.31 6.57 16.07
N GLU A 129 3.32 7.89 16.12
CA GLU A 129 3.36 8.66 17.36
C GLU A 129 2.01 9.34 17.56
N PHE A 130 1.39 9.14 18.71
CA PHE A 130 0.08 9.71 19.05
C PHE A 130 0.23 10.97 19.91
N ARG A 131 -0.78 11.83 19.89
CA ARG A 131 -0.87 13.01 20.77
C ARG A 131 -1.19 12.65 22.21
#